data_AF-A0A0F9CPQ3-F1
#
_entry.id   AF-A0A0F9CPQ3-F1
#
_cell.length_a   1.000
_cell.length_b   1.000
_cell.length_c   1.000
_cell.angle_alpha   90.00
_cell.angle_beta   90.00
_cell.angle_gamma   90.00
#
_symmetry.space_group_name_H-M   'P 1'
#
loop_
_entity.id
_entity.type
_entity.pdbx_description
1 polymer ?
#
loop_
_entity_poly.entity_id
_entity_poly.type
_entity_poly.pdbx_seq_one_letter_code
_entity_poly.pdbx_strand_id
1 'polypeptide(L)'
;AEYMLYPRLLALAERAWHKAPWELEYNKKGVKYDQNSEHFNTNLKQQRAADWQRFAALVGFKEFAKLEQAGRFYRLPSVAAKQHSEGLDAFTLYPGIVIEYQNSLGNWLIYADENKATNVQQVRTLSQSGIRKGRSLTLK
;
A
#
# COMPACT_ATOMS: atom_id res chain seq x y z
N ALA A 1 1.50 -10.84 -17.47
CA ALA A 1 2.28 -11.31 -16.30
C ALA A 1 2.65 -10.16 -15.35
N GLU A 2 3.14 -9.02 -15.84
CA GLU A 2 3.71 -7.93 -14.99
C GLU A 2 2.79 -7.41 -13.88
N TYR A 3 1.47 -7.28 -14.13
CA TYR A 3 0.50 -6.86 -13.11
C TYR A 3 0.48 -7.77 -11.87
N MET A 4 0.74 -9.06 -12.06
CA MET A 4 0.83 -10.04 -10.98
C MET A 4 2.22 -10.11 -10.35
N LEU A 5 3.24 -9.48 -10.94
CA LEU A 5 4.60 -9.51 -10.42
C LEU A 5 4.93 -8.24 -9.64
N TYR A 6 4.68 -7.07 -10.23
CA TYR A 6 5.00 -5.79 -9.61
C TYR A 6 3.78 -5.20 -8.90
N PRO A 7 3.96 -4.62 -7.69
CA PRO A 7 5.24 -4.34 -7.03
C PRO A 7 5.75 -5.46 -6.10
N ARG A 8 4.98 -6.55 -5.88
CA ARG A 8 5.33 -7.56 -4.86
C ARG A 8 6.66 -8.28 -5.09
N LEU A 9 7.18 -8.31 -6.32
CA LEU A 9 8.52 -8.81 -6.62
C LEU A 9 9.61 -8.03 -5.87
N LEU A 10 9.40 -6.74 -5.57
CA LEU A 10 10.29 -5.94 -4.73
C LEU A 10 10.34 -6.47 -3.30
N ALA A 11 9.20 -6.88 -2.74
CA ALA A 11 9.14 -7.46 -1.40
C ALA A 11 9.82 -8.83 -1.34
N LEU A 12 9.70 -9.62 -2.42
CA LEU A 12 10.45 -10.88 -2.56
C LEU A 12 11.96 -10.62 -2.62
N ALA A 13 12.40 -9.66 -3.43
CA ALA A 13 13.82 -9.30 -3.53
C ALA A 13 14.40 -8.83 -2.20
N GLU A 14 13.67 -7.98 -1.47
CA GLU A 14 14.06 -7.51 -0.14
C GLU A 14 14.26 -8.68 0.83
N ARG A 15 13.27 -9.58 0.93
CA ARG A 15 13.34 -10.72 1.87
C ARG A 15 14.38 -11.77 1.46
N ALA A 16 14.64 -11.91 0.17
CA ALA A 16 15.65 -12.85 -0.34
C ALA A 16 17.08 -12.35 -0.09
N TRP A 17 17.28 -11.03 -0.01
CA TRP A 17 18.59 -10.42 0.16
C TRP A 17 18.89 -10.04 1.62
N HIS A 18 17.90 -9.57 2.36
CA HIS A 18 18.06 -9.02 3.70
C HIS A 18 17.32 -9.86 4.75
N LYS A 19 18.07 -10.31 5.77
CA LYS A 19 17.52 -10.87 6.99
C LYS A 19 17.30 -9.74 8.00
N ALA A 20 16.05 -9.40 8.27
CA ALA A 20 15.70 -8.32 9.17
C ALA A 20 15.88 -8.72 10.65
N PRO A 21 16.14 -7.76 11.56
CA PRO A 21 16.35 -8.05 12.98
C PRO A 21 15.16 -8.72 13.69
N TRP A 22 13.96 -8.53 13.15
CA TRP A 22 12.74 -9.14 13.68
C TRP A 22 12.55 -10.61 13.24
N GLU A 23 13.36 -11.11 12.30
CA GLU A 23 13.31 -12.50 11.85
C GLU A 23 13.93 -13.43 12.88
N LEU A 24 13.11 -14.32 13.43
CA LEU A 24 13.55 -15.25 14.45
C LEU A 24 14.53 -16.28 13.89
N GLU A 25 15.55 -16.60 14.66
CA GLU A 25 16.41 -17.73 14.38
C GLU A 25 15.64 -19.04 14.47
N TYR A 26 15.95 -19.98 13.56
CA TYR A 26 15.37 -21.29 13.61
C TYR A 26 15.81 -22.04 14.88
N ASN A 27 14.83 -22.49 15.68
CA ASN A 27 15.10 -23.30 16.85
C ASN A 27 15.18 -24.78 16.50
N LYS A 28 16.40 -25.32 16.51
CA LYS A 28 16.70 -26.74 16.20
C LYS A 28 16.07 -27.75 17.17
N LYS A 29 15.66 -27.32 18.37
CA LYS A 29 14.99 -28.19 19.36
C LYS A 29 13.47 -28.30 19.10
N GLY A 30 12.97 -27.60 18.08
CA GLY A 30 11.54 -27.47 17.81
C GLY A 30 10.91 -26.38 18.68
N VAL A 31 10.05 -25.58 18.07
CA VAL A 31 9.22 -24.57 18.75
C VAL A 31 7.85 -24.58 18.11
N LYS A 32 6.80 -24.52 18.94
CA LYS A 32 5.44 -24.29 18.47
C LYS A 32 5.16 -22.80 18.49
N TYR A 33 4.82 -22.26 17.33
CA TYR A 33 4.36 -20.88 17.20
C TYR A 33 2.85 -20.84 17.17
N ASP A 34 2.28 -20.02 18.05
CA ASP A 34 0.87 -19.63 18.01
C ASP A 34 0.72 -18.18 18.50
N GLN A 35 -0.50 -17.67 18.42
CA GLN A 35 -0.83 -16.28 18.77
C GLN A 35 -0.54 -15.90 20.23
N ASN A 36 -0.41 -16.89 21.13
CA ASN A 36 -0.15 -16.73 22.56
C ASN A 36 1.26 -17.17 22.98
N SER A 37 2.08 -17.67 22.04
CA SER A 37 3.39 -18.25 22.32
C SER A 37 4.45 -17.23 22.77
N GLU A 38 4.20 -15.93 22.61
CA GLU A 38 5.11 -14.81 22.92
C GLU A 38 6.50 -14.85 22.26
N HIS A 39 6.82 -15.86 21.45
CA HIS A 39 8.07 -15.96 20.71
C HIS A 39 8.27 -14.81 19.72
N PHE A 40 7.16 -14.33 19.13
CA PHE A 40 7.14 -13.09 18.35
C PHE A 40 6.48 -11.98 19.18
N ASN A 41 7.25 -11.48 20.16
CA ASN A 41 6.79 -10.52 21.15
C ASN A 41 6.42 -9.15 20.55
N THR A 42 5.87 -8.27 21.39
CA THR A 42 5.44 -6.91 21.02
C THR A 42 6.56 -6.08 20.41
N ASN A 43 7.80 -6.20 20.88
CA ASN A 43 8.92 -5.44 20.34
C ASN A 43 9.24 -5.86 18.91
N LEU A 44 9.31 -7.17 18.63
CA LEU A 44 9.54 -7.69 17.26
C LEU A 44 8.39 -7.33 16.31
N LYS A 45 7.13 -7.35 16.81
CA LYS A 45 5.95 -6.89 16.05
C LYS A 45 6.09 -5.41 15.65
N GLN A 46 6.53 -4.55 16.57
CA GLN A 46 6.77 -3.13 16.31
C GLN A 46 7.92 -2.91 15.32
N GLN A 47 9.04 -3.62 15.47
CA GLN A 47 10.16 -3.56 14.52
C GLN A 47 9.71 -3.94 13.11
N ARG A 48 8.96 -5.04 12.95
CA ARG A 48 8.41 -5.47 11.66
C ARG A 48 7.45 -4.43 11.07
N ALA A 49 6.60 -3.82 11.90
CA ALA A 49 5.66 -2.80 11.44
C ALA A 49 6.39 -1.54 10.94
N ALA A 50 7.40 -1.06 11.69
CA ALA A 50 8.21 0.08 11.29
C ALA A 50 9.00 -0.21 10.01
N ASP A 51 9.56 -1.40 9.90
CA ASP A 51 10.30 -1.84 8.72
C ASP A 51 9.40 -1.91 7.48
N TRP A 52 8.19 -2.47 7.62
CA TRP A 52 7.17 -2.47 6.58
C TRP A 52 6.76 -1.05 6.15
N GLN A 53 6.54 -0.14 7.11
CA GLN A 53 6.20 1.25 6.80
C GLN A 53 7.28 1.94 5.97
N ARG A 54 8.56 1.75 6.34
CA ARG A 54 9.69 2.28 5.54
C ARG A 54 9.73 1.67 4.15
N PHE A 55 9.60 0.34 4.03
CA PHE A 55 9.56 -0.33 2.74
C PHE A 55 8.40 0.17 1.86
N ALA A 56 7.20 0.30 2.41
CA ALA A 56 6.03 0.78 1.70
C ALA A 56 6.20 2.23 1.21
N ALA A 57 6.80 3.10 2.04
CA ALA A 57 7.15 4.46 1.65
C ALA A 57 8.17 4.48 0.50
N LEU A 58 9.23 3.66 0.56
CA LEU A 58 10.21 3.55 -0.53
C LEU A 58 9.56 3.08 -1.84
N VAL A 59 8.68 2.08 -1.77
CA VAL A 59 7.95 1.61 -2.96
C VAL A 59 7.07 2.72 -3.54
N GLY A 60 6.30 3.40 -2.67
CA GLY A 60 5.37 4.46 -3.03
C GLY A 60 6.02 5.70 -3.65
N PHE A 61 7.02 6.25 -2.97
CA PHE A 61 7.67 7.50 -3.35
C PHE A 61 8.79 7.34 -4.38
N LYS A 62 9.39 6.15 -4.53
CA LYS A 62 10.58 5.96 -5.37
C LYS A 62 10.45 4.83 -6.38
N GLU A 63 10.11 3.61 -5.97
CA GLU A 63 10.21 2.45 -6.86
C GLU A 63 9.12 2.42 -7.93
N PHE A 64 7.92 2.93 -7.67
CA PHE A 64 6.90 3.04 -8.72
C PHE A 64 7.33 3.94 -9.88
N ALA A 65 7.98 5.07 -9.59
CA ALA A 65 8.47 5.98 -10.64
C ALA A 65 9.50 5.27 -11.53
N LYS A 66 10.40 4.47 -10.95
CA LYS A 66 11.38 3.67 -11.72
C LYS A 66 10.71 2.59 -12.56
N LEU A 67 9.72 1.88 -11.99
CA LEU A 67 8.95 0.87 -12.72
C LEU A 67 8.22 1.51 -13.92
N GLU A 68 7.67 2.70 -13.73
CA GLU A 68 7.01 3.46 -14.78
C GLU A 68 7.99 3.92 -15.87
N GLN A 69 9.14 4.48 -15.49
CA GLN A 69 10.23 4.84 -16.42
C GLN A 69 10.74 3.63 -17.21
N ALA A 70 10.79 2.45 -16.59
CA ALA A 70 11.16 1.20 -17.23
C ALA A 70 10.02 0.56 -18.05
N GLY A 71 8.87 1.23 -18.19
CA GLY A 71 7.73 0.75 -18.98
C GLY A 71 7.02 -0.46 -18.38
N ARG A 72 7.15 -0.73 -17.08
CA ARG A 72 6.57 -1.91 -16.42
C ARG A 72 5.12 -1.70 -16.06
N PHE A 73 4.25 -2.64 -16.44
CA PHE A 73 2.84 -2.60 -16.09
C PHE A 73 2.59 -3.16 -14.68
N TYR A 74 3.01 -2.42 -13.66
CA TYR A 74 2.80 -2.79 -12.25
C TYR A 74 1.35 -2.60 -11.79
N ARG A 75 0.91 -3.35 -10.79
CA ARG A 75 -0.40 -3.15 -10.18
C ARG A 75 -0.45 -1.87 -9.36
N LEU A 76 -1.40 -1.00 -9.68
CA LEU A 76 -1.81 0.07 -8.77
C LEU A 76 -2.72 -0.51 -7.67
N PRO A 77 -2.45 -0.20 -6.39
CA PRO A 77 -3.28 -0.70 -5.29
C PRO A 77 -4.68 -0.08 -5.33
N SER A 78 -5.65 -0.79 -4.77
CA SER A 78 -6.98 -0.23 -4.52
C SER A 78 -6.91 0.81 -3.39
N VAL A 79 -7.92 1.67 -3.34
CA VAL A 79 -8.11 2.66 -2.26
C VAL A 79 -9.01 2.03 -1.20
N ALA A 80 -8.58 2.07 0.06
CA ALA A 80 -9.47 1.85 1.19
C ALA A 80 -10.12 3.20 1.52
N ALA A 81 -11.43 3.29 1.39
CA ALA A 81 -12.13 4.55 1.58
C ALA A 81 -13.43 4.37 2.36
N LYS A 82 -13.77 5.39 3.15
CA LYS A 82 -15.02 5.44 3.92
C LYS A 82 -15.55 6.87 3.93
N GLN A 83 -16.81 7.03 3.53
CA GLN A 83 -17.51 8.30 3.60
C GLN A 83 -18.09 8.47 5.02
N HIS A 84 -17.85 9.64 5.59
CA HIS A 84 -18.40 10.08 6.87
C HIS A 84 -19.09 11.44 6.71
N SER A 85 -19.75 11.92 7.78
CA SER A 85 -20.38 13.24 7.83
C SER A 85 -19.38 14.38 7.61
N GLU A 86 -18.14 14.20 8.05
CA GLU A 86 -17.05 15.18 7.93
C GLU A 86 -16.30 15.08 6.59
N GLY A 87 -16.63 14.11 5.76
CA GLY A 87 -16.04 13.91 4.43
C GLY A 87 -15.48 12.51 4.20
N LEU A 88 -14.69 12.37 3.14
CA LEU A 88 -14.07 11.12 2.72
C LEU A 88 -12.75 10.88 3.47
N ASP A 89 -12.64 9.74 4.14
CA ASP A 89 -11.34 9.17 4.51
C ASP A 89 -10.89 8.22 3.41
N ALA A 90 -9.68 8.39 2.88
CA ALA A 90 -9.13 7.53 1.84
C ALA A 90 -7.64 7.24 2.05
N PHE A 91 -7.29 5.95 2.00
CA PHE A 91 -5.95 5.45 2.25
C PHE A 91 -5.54 4.43 1.18
N THR A 92 -4.23 4.27 1.01
CA THR A 92 -3.67 3.22 0.15
C THR A 92 -2.45 2.59 0.81
N LEU A 93 -2.08 1.39 0.34
CA LEU A 93 -1.00 0.58 0.91
C LEU A 93 0.37 1.27 0.83
N TYR A 94 0.58 2.08 -0.21
CA TYR A 94 1.86 2.73 -0.49
C TYR A 94 1.67 4.26 -0.44
N PRO A 95 2.22 4.93 0.60
CA PRO A 95 2.21 6.39 0.68
C PRO A 95 2.79 7.04 -0.59
N GLY A 96 2.26 8.20 -0.98
CA GLY A 96 2.73 8.93 -2.16
C GLY A 96 2.11 8.53 -3.49
N ILE A 97 1.25 7.49 -3.53
CA ILE A 97 0.37 7.27 -4.67
C ILE A 97 -0.79 8.27 -4.60
N VAL A 98 -1.06 8.93 -5.72
CA VAL A 98 -2.19 9.84 -5.86
C VAL A 98 -3.51 9.07 -5.79
N ILE A 99 -4.42 9.55 -4.97
CA ILE A 99 -5.80 9.07 -4.89
C ILE A 99 -6.67 10.09 -5.63
N GLU A 100 -7.57 9.59 -6.47
CA GLU A 100 -8.64 10.38 -7.06
C GLU A 100 -9.98 9.88 -6.54
N TYR A 101 -10.92 10.81 -6.42
CA TYR A 101 -12.31 10.52 -6.15
C TYR A 101 -13.19 11.07 -7.26
N GLN A 102 -14.35 10.45 -7.48
CA GLN A 102 -15.35 10.92 -8.42
C GLN A 102 -16.46 11.66 -7.68
N ASN A 103 -16.71 12.91 -8.06
CA ASN A 103 -17.80 13.70 -7.49
C ASN A 103 -19.17 13.32 -8.10
N SER A 104 -20.24 13.91 -7.60
CA SER A 104 -21.61 13.67 -8.07
C SER A 104 -21.85 14.01 -9.55
N LEU A 105 -21.02 14.88 -10.14
CA LEU A 105 -21.07 15.26 -11.56
C LEU A 105 -20.28 14.29 -12.45
N GLY A 106 -19.64 13.27 -11.88
CA GLY A 106 -18.83 12.30 -12.61
C GLY A 106 -17.38 12.74 -12.84
N ASN A 107 -16.97 13.91 -12.34
CA ASN A 107 -15.60 14.42 -12.52
C ASN A 107 -14.64 13.75 -11.53
N TRP A 108 -13.46 13.37 -12.02
CA TRP A 108 -12.37 12.85 -11.20
C TRP A 108 -11.54 14.02 -10.66
N LEU A 109 -11.38 14.07 -9.34
CA LEU A 109 -10.66 15.10 -8.61
C LEU A 109 -9.62 14.45 -7.70
N ILE A 110 -8.49 15.12 -7.49
CA ILE A 110 -7.45 14.64 -6.58
C ILE A 110 -7.96 14.73 -5.14
N TYR A 111 -7.80 13.64 -4.40
CA TYR A 111 -8.10 13.60 -2.97
C TYR A 111 -7.01 14.31 -2.16
N ALA A 112 -7.44 15.17 -1.24
CA ALA A 112 -6.59 15.86 -0.28
C ALA A 112 -7.24 15.73 1.11
N ASP A 113 -6.45 15.35 2.13
CA ASP A 113 -6.97 15.08 3.47
C ASP A 113 -7.40 16.37 4.17
N GLU A 114 -6.77 17.50 3.83
CA GLU A 114 -7.10 18.85 4.32
C GLU A 114 -8.43 19.39 3.76
N ASN A 115 -8.96 18.84 2.67
CA ASN A 115 -10.21 19.26 2.05
C ASN A 115 -11.06 18.06 1.66
N LYS A 116 -11.62 17.39 2.68
CA LYS A 116 -12.33 16.14 2.51
C LYS A 116 -13.59 16.33 1.67
N ALA A 117 -13.68 15.53 0.61
CA ALA A 117 -14.82 15.54 -0.28
C ALA A 117 -16.09 14.99 0.37
N THR A 118 -17.22 15.59 0.02
CA THR A 118 -18.56 15.08 0.33
C THR A 118 -19.22 14.53 -0.93
N ASN A 119 -20.15 13.58 -0.79
CA ASN A 119 -20.89 12.98 -1.89
C ASN A 119 -20.00 12.31 -2.96
N VAL A 120 -19.05 11.50 -2.50
CA VAL A 120 -18.12 10.77 -3.37
C VAL A 120 -18.78 9.50 -3.90
N GLN A 121 -18.74 9.31 -5.22
CA GLN A 121 -19.31 8.12 -5.87
C GLN A 121 -18.30 6.97 -5.95
N GLN A 122 -17.06 7.30 -6.35
CA GLN A 122 -16.02 6.31 -6.58
C GLN A 122 -14.66 6.82 -6.13
N VAL A 123 -13.74 5.89 -5.86
CA VAL A 123 -12.34 6.18 -5.59
C VAL A 123 -11.43 5.30 -6.42
N ARG A 124 -10.26 5.82 -6.82
CA ARG A 124 -9.21 5.04 -7.48
C ARG A 124 -7.83 5.63 -7.19
N THR A 125 -6.80 4.88 -7.52
CA THR A 125 -5.42 5.39 -7.54
C THR A 125 -5.04 5.85 -8.94
N LEU A 126 -4.07 6.75 -9.00
CA LEU A 126 -3.47 7.27 -10.22
C LEU A 126 -1.95 7.05 -10.17
N SER A 127 -1.32 6.64 -11.29
CA SER A 127 0.13 6.49 -11.34
C SER A 127 0.84 7.85 -11.26
N GLN A 128 2.16 7.83 -11.02
CA GLN A 128 2.95 9.05 -10.85
C GLN A 128 2.91 9.91 -12.13
N SER A 129 2.86 9.29 -13.32
CA SER A 129 2.71 10.02 -14.58
C SER A 129 1.30 10.56 -14.87
N GLY A 130 0.28 10.15 -14.12
CA GLY A 130 -1.12 10.47 -14.41
C GLY A 130 -1.74 9.64 -15.56
N ILE A 131 -0.98 8.78 -16.22
CA ILE A 131 -1.46 8.03 -17.39
C ILE A 131 -2.27 6.80 -16.98
N ARG A 132 -1.79 6.06 -15.97
CA ARG A 132 -2.41 4.80 -15.57
C ARG A 132 -3.32 5.00 -14.38
N LYS A 133 -4.53 4.42 -14.49
CA LYS A 133 -5.57 4.47 -13.46
C LYS A 133 -5.71 3.11 -12.81
N GLY A 134 -5.81 3.09 -11.49
CA GLY A 134 -6.18 1.90 -10.73
C GLY A 134 -7.64 1.53 -10.95
N ARG A 135 -8.02 0.37 -10.43
CA ARG A 135 -9.43 -0.05 -10.42
C ARG A 135 -10.24 0.92 -9.56
N SER A 136 -11.34 1.45 -10.10
CA SER A 136 -12.29 2.23 -9.31
C SER A 136 -13.13 1.33 -8.40
N LEU A 137 -13.44 1.84 -7.22
CA LEU A 137 -14.34 1.23 -6.25
C LEU A 137 -15.45 2.21 -5.93
N THR A 138 -16.69 1.75 -5.99
CA THR A 138 -17.88 2.54 -5.64
C THR A 138 -18.04 2.59 -4.13
N LEU A 139 -18.28 3.79 -3.60
CA LEU A 139 -18.67 3.98 -2.21
C LEU A 139 -20.18 3.79 -2.09
N LYS A 140 -20.59 3.04 -1.05
CA LYS A 140 -22.01 2.87 -0.69
C LYS A 140 -22.35 3.77 0.48
#